data_AF-A0A8T1VIM8-F1
#
_entry.id   AF-A0A8T1VIM8-F1
#
_cell.length_a   1.000
_cell.length_b   1.000
_cell.length_c   1.000
_cell.angle_alpha   90.00
_cell.angle_beta   90.00
_cell.angle_gamma   90.00
#
_symmetry.space_group_name_H-M   'P 1'
#
loop_
_entity.id
_entity.type
_entity.pdbx_description
1 polymer ?
#
loop_
_entity_poly.entity_id
_entity_poly.type
_entity_poly.pdbx_seq_one_letter_code
_entity_poly.pdbx_strand_id
1 'polypeptide(L)'
;MEPLPADTLKVLSSFLTGVDAFNLSHANSWWLNYVDDGSFWQRRLRSAQSWTKRLLVAPSLLFQGRRAADNLHSTSFAYLMDLKQQNEPRRFQLASQSATSFSFDVWFSLLPATAERCYGGVIYGLQSAPRDCRPWPHYHQPVVVVNSAGDLHCSVLDAKPVVATDLLPSRWYHLVLNYDHDLQRQDVYLDGESVHSDIGALHEEWGFLMHEQVGTGCVTGGDREFPYRGYLGWYGFNGIVDEFRVWGGALSGNDVAELAVGGRLSNKELRGSVKLPGTRTDNRWVNVQIVSCSRPSEAAQVEFKAK
;
A
#
# COMPACT_ATOMS: atom_id res chain seq x y z
N MET A 1 7.28 -34.46 -6.48
CA MET A 1 8.05 -34.02 -5.30
C MET A 1 7.35 -34.65 -4.10
N GLU A 2 8.03 -35.53 -3.37
CA GLU A 2 7.43 -36.27 -2.26
C GLU A 2 7.18 -35.31 -1.08
N PRO A 3 5.98 -35.32 -0.45
CA PRO A 3 5.69 -34.42 0.66
C PRO A 3 6.55 -34.78 1.87
N LEU A 4 7.19 -33.78 2.47
CA LEU A 4 7.97 -33.97 3.69
C LEU A 4 7.06 -34.50 4.83
N PRO A 5 7.59 -35.29 5.77
CA PRO A 5 6.86 -35.70 6.96
C PRO A 5 6.33 -34.50 7.76
N ALA A 6 5.13 -34.62 8.32
CA ALA A 6 4.44 -33.53 9.03
C ALA A 6 5.27 -32.92 10.18
N ASP A 7 6.05 -33.75 10.88
CA ASP A 7 6.90 -33.31 11.98
C ASP A 7 8.12 -32.52 11.48
N THR A 8 8.73 -32.94 10.38
CA THR A 8 9.83 -32.22 9.71
C THR A 8 9.36 -30.86 9.20
N LEU A 9 8.14 -30.80 8.64
CA LEU A 9 7.53 -29.53 8.24
C LEU A 9 7.31 -28.62 9.42
N LYS A 10 6.75 -29.13 10.51
CA LYS A 10 6.52 -28.34 11.71
C LYS A 10 7.81 -27.72 12.26
N VAL A 11 8.93 -28.46 12.19
CA VAL A 11 10.26 -27.97 12.59
C VAL A 11 10.78 -26.93 11.60
N LEU A 12 10.80 -27.20 10.30
CA LEU A 12 11.24 -26.22 9.28
C LEU A 12 10.42 -24.93 9.34
N SER A 13 9.10 -25.05 9.41
CA SER A 13 8.14 -23.96 9.50
C SER A 13 8.26 -23.14 10.80
N SER A 14 8.88 -23.71 11.84
CA SER A 14 9.18 -22.97 13.08
C SER A 14 10.32 -21.97 12.90
N PHE A 15 11.22 -22.22 11.93
CA PHE A 15 12.33 -21.33 11.57
C PHE A 15 11.95 -20.34 10.48
N LEU A 16 10.89 -20.61 9.71
CA LEU A 16 10.41 -19.71 8.68
C LEU A 16 10.00 -18.37 9.31
N THR A 17 10.56 -17.30 8.75
CA THR A 17 9.99 -15.98 8.89
C THR A 17 8.68 -15.90 8.10
N GLY A 18 7.93 -14.83 8.31
CA GLY A 18 6.75 -14.59 7.49
C GLY A 18 7.08 -14.47 5.99
N VAL A 19 8.23 -13.87 5.64
CA VAL A 19 8.73 -13.75 4.27
C VAL A 19 9.08 -15.13 3.69
N ASP A 20 9.74 -15.98 4.48
CA ASP A 20 10.04 -17.34 4.02
C ASP A 20 8.75 -18.13 3.80
N ALA A 21 7.77 -18.01 4.70
CA ALA A 21 6.47 -18.66 4.56
C ALA A 21 5.67 -18.14 3.34
N PHE A 22 5.74 -16.84 3.02
CA PHE A 22 5.14 -16.26 1.82
C PHE A 22 5.83 -16.74 0.55
N ASN A 23 7.17 -16.74 0.50
CA ASN A 23 7.91 -17.27 -0.64
C ASN A 23 7.65 -18.76 -0.84
N LEU A 24 7.58 -19.53 0.26
CA LEU A 24 7.23 -20.96 0.23
C LEU A 24 5.79 -21.22 -0.21
N SER A 25 4.82 -20.41 0.22
CA SER A 25 3.42 -20.57 -0.20
C SER A 25 3.24 -20.36 -1.70
N HIS A 26 4.14 -19.61 -2.36
CA HIS A 26 4.14 -19.41 -3.80
C HIS A 26 5.03 -20.40 -4.56
N ALA A 27 5.82 -21.22 -3.86
CA ALA A 27 6.70 -22.21 -4.48
C ALA A 27 5.92 -23.42 -5.03
N ASN A 28 4.86 -23.87 -4.32
CA ASN A 28 3.91 -24.86 -4.83
C ASN A 28 2.58 -24.84 -4.05
N SER A 29 1.54 -25.45 -4.65
CA SER A 29 0.18 -25.52 -4.07
C SER A 29 0.10 -26.29 -2.75
N TRP A 30 1.06 -27.18 -2.48
CA TRP A 30 1.11 -27.94 -1.25
C TRP A 30 1.56 -27.08 -0.06
N TRP A 31 2.58 -26.23 -0.25
CA TRP A 31 2.98 -25.23 0.74
C TRP A 31 1.94 -24.14 0.93
N LEU A 32 1.27 -23.71 -0.16
CA LEU A 32 0.14 -22.79 -0.06
C LEU A 32 -0.92 -23.33 0.91
N ASN A 33 -1.39 -24.57 0.69
CA ASN A 33 -2.41 -25.20 1.54
C ASN A 33 -1.94 -25.38 3.00
N TYR A 34 -0.65 -25.60 3.24
CA TYR A 34 -0.10 -25.76 4.58
C TYR A 34 0.03 -24.43 5.33
N VAL A 35 0.43 -23.37 4.63
CA VAL A 35 0.63 -22.02 5.20
C VAL A 35 -0.69 -21.24 5.31
N ASP A 36 -1.67 -21.53 4.45
CA ASP A 36 -3.02 -20.94 4.46
C ASP A 36 -3.91 -21.50 5.58
N ASP A 37 -3.51 -22.61 6.22
CA ASP A 37 -4.21 -23.12 7.40
C ASP A 37 -4.05 -22.16 8.59
N GLY A 38 -5.10 -21.38 8.87
CA GLY A 38 -5.16 -20.48 10.01
C GLY A 38 -4.86 -21.15 11.37
N SER A 39 -5.03 -22.47 11.50
CA SER A 39 -4.69 -23.23 12.71
C SER A 39 -3.18 -23.28 12.98
N PHE A 40 -2.36 -23.22 11.93
CA PHE A 40 -0.90 -23.17 11.99
C PHE A 40 -0.45 -21.86 12.65
N TRP A 41 -0.98 -20.73 12.17
CA TRP A 41 -0.71 -19.40 12.73
C TRP A 41 -1.29 -19.23 14.13
N GLN A 42 -2.50 -19.73 14.39
CA GLN A 42 -3.12 -19.71 15.73
C GLN A 42 -2.30 -20.43 16.79
N ARG A 43 -1.64 -21.54 16.46
CA ARG A 43 -0.76 -22.26 17.39
C ARG A 43 0.52 -21.47 17.70
N ARG A 44 1.10 -20.78 16.71
CA ARG A 44 2.25 -19.87 16.88
C ARG A 44 1.88 -18.64 17.72
N LEU A 45 0.68 -18.10 17.51
CA LEU A 45 0.13 -16.98 18.28
C LEU A 45 -0.03 -17.32 19.77
N ARG A 46 -0.37 -18.56 20.12
CA ARG A 46 -0.55 -18.98 21.53
C ARG A 46 0.75 -18.95 22.34
N SER A 47 1.89 -19.26 21.71
CA SER A 47 3.22 -19.27 22.35
C SER A 47 3.96 -17.93 22.27
N ALA A 48 3.43 -16.94 21.56
CA ALA A 48 4.10 -15.67 21.30
C ALA A 48 3.77 -14.59 22.36
N GLN A 49 4.71 -13.67 22.63
CA GLN A 49 4.55 -12.56 23.57
C GLN A 49 3.46 -11.55 23.10
N SER A 50 2.94 -10.68 23.98
CA SER A 50 1.78 -9.81 23.68
C SER A 50 1.99 -8.81 22.54
N TRP A 51 3.24 -8.42 22.27
CA TRP A 51 3.59 -7.59 21.12
C TRP A 51 3.66 -8.43 19.84
N THR A 52 4.20 -9.66 19.91
CA THR A 52 4.23 -10.63 18.80
C THR A 52 2.82 -11.06 18.36
N LYS A 53 1.86 -11.15 19.29
CA LYS A 53 0.42 -11.34 19.02
C LYS A 53 -0.23 -10.15 18.30
N ARG A 54 0.27 -8.93 18.48
CA ARG A 54 -0.23 -7.73 17.78
C ARG A 54 0.37 -7.60 16.38
N LEU A 55 1.59 -8.10 16.16
CA LEU A 55 2.24 -8.14 14.85
C LEU A 55 1.63 -9.19 13.91
N LEU A 56 1.36 -10.40 14.40
CA LEU A 56 0.89 -11.55 13.60
C LEU A 56 -0.61 -11.53 13.22
N VAL A 57 -1.38 -10.50 13.60
CA VAL A 57 -2.87 -10.51 13.48
C VAL A 57 -3.42 -9.32 12.70
N ALA A 58 -2.64 -8.27 12.45
CA ALA A 58 -3.18 -7.06 11.84
C ALA A 58 -3.23 -7.20 10.30
N PRO A 59 -4.42 -7.25 9.70
CA PRO A 59 -4.60 -7.81 8.37
C PRO A 59 -4.32 -6.79 7.26
N SER A 60 -3.76 -7.21 6.14
CA SER A 60 -3.45 -6.36 4.99
C SER A 60 -4.54 -6.38 3.94
N LEU A 61 -4.47 -5.47 2.97
CA LEU A 61 -5.49 -5.28 1.96
C LEU A 61 -4.97 -5.80 0.63
N LEU A 62 -5.58 -6.87 0.12
CA LEU A 62 -5.28 -7.47 -1.17
C LEU A 62 -6.16 -6.85 -2.26
N PHE A 63 -5.53 -6.09 -3.14
CA PHE A 63 -6.13 -5.49 -4.32
C PHE A 63 -5.90 -6.37 -5.53
N GLN A 64 -6.99 -6.69 -6.21
CA GLN A 64 -6.96 -7.49 -7.42
C GLN A 64 -7.33 -6.59 -8.58
N GLY A 65 -6.29 -6.06 -9.24
CA GLY A 65 -6.41 -5.15 -10.38
C GLY A 65 -7.24 -5.73 -11.53
N ARG A 66 -7.55 -4.86 -12.50
CA ARG A 66 -8.52 -5.10 -13.58
C ARG A 66 -8.32 -6.46 -14.28
N ARG A 67 -9.42 -7.23 -14.40
CA ARG A 67 -9.53 -8.38 -15.31
C ARG A 67 -9.56 -7.91 -16.76
N ALA A 68 -8.72 -8.47 -17.61
CA ALA A 68 -8.61 -8.12 -19.03
C ALA A 68 -9.94 -8.24 -19.82
N ALA A 69 -10.92 -9.03 -19.33
CA ALA A 69 -12.15 -9.36 -20.06
C ALA A 69 -13.47 -8.78 -19.50
N ASP A 70 -13.50 -8.21 -18.28
CA ASP A 70 -14.77 -7.87 -17.61
C ASP A 70 -15.09 -6.37 -17.62
N ASN A 71 -16.24 -6.02 -18.21
CA ASN A 71 -16.85 -4.69 -18.16
C ASN A 71 -17.65 -4.43 -16.86
N LEU A 72 -17.53 -5.28 -15.83
CA LEU A 72 -18.34 -5.19 -14.61
C LEU A 72 -17.52 -5.18 -13.31
N HIS A 73 -17.54 -4.00 -12.66
CA HIS A 73 -17.79 -3.75 -11.23
C HIS A 73 -16.91 -4.36 -10.12
N SER A 74 -15.95 -5.26 -10.37
CA SER A 74 -15.04 -5.71 -9.31
C SER A 74 -13.70 -4.97 -9.37
N THR A 75 -13.69 -3.71 -8.94
CA THR A 75 -12.42 -3.02 -8.66
C THR A 75 -12.24 -2.92 -7.15
N SER A 76 -11.14 -3.49 -6.67
CA SER A 76 -10.78 -3.37 -5.27
C SER A 76 -10.41 -1.92 -4.94
N PHE A 77 -10.97 -1.36 -3.88
CA PHE A 77 -10.59 -0.03 -3.40
C PHE A 77 -10.77 0.10 -1.88
N ALA A 78 -10.08 1.05 -1.29
CA ALA A 78 -10.24 1.44 0.10
C ALA A 78 -10.20 2.97 0.25
N TYR A 79 -10.83 3.47 1.32
CA TYR A 79 -10.73 4.88 1.72
C TYR A 79 -9.81 5.02 2.93
N LEU A 80 -9.09 6.14 2.98
CA LEU A 80 -8.45 6.60 4.20
C LEU A 80 -9.51 7.20 5.12
N MET A 81 -9.38 6.95 6.42
CA MET A 81 -10.30 7.45 7.43
C MET A 81 -9.63 8.58 8.23
N ASP A 82 -10.37 9.66 8.45
CA ASP A 82 -9.94 10.80 9.27
C ASP A 82 -9.93 10.38 10.75
N LEU A 83 -8.78 10.56 11.40
CA LEU A 83 -8.57 10.19 12.81
C LEU A 83 -8.81 11.34 13.78
N LYS A 84 -9.01 12.58 13.31
CA LYS A 84 -9.28 13.73 14.20
C LYS A 84 -10.72 13.74 14.73
N GLN A 85 -11.68 13.14 14.00
CA GLN A 85 -13.10 13.22 14.35
C GLN A 85 -13.55 11.96 15.10
N GLN A 86 -13.69 12.06 16.42
CA GLN A 86 -14.00 10.93 17.31
C GLN A 86 -15.45 10.44 17.23
N ASN A 87 -16.37 11.23 16.67
CA ASN A 87 -17.81 10.96 16.76
C ASN A 87 -18.41 10.28 15.52
N GLU A 88 -17.80 10.41 14.33
CA GLU A 88 -18.24 9.71 13.12
C GLU A 88 -17.06 9.37 12.20
N PRO A 89 -16.98 8.14 11.66
CA PRO A 89 -15.96 7.77 10.69
C PRO A 89 -16.16 8.55 9.38
N ARG A 90 -15.30 9.54 9.14
CA ARG A 90 -15.26 10.31 7.89
C ARG A 90 -14.10 9.88 7.01
N ARG A 91 -14.30 9.98 5.70
CA ARG A 91 -13.21 9.80 4.73
C ARG A 91 -12.22 10.95 4.92
N PHE A 92 -10.94 10.62 4.98
CA PHE A 92 -9.90 11.62 4.90
C PHE A 92 -9.95 12.31 3.52
N GLN A 93 -9.42 13.53 3.45
CA GLN A 93 -9.38 14.32 2.23
C GLN A 93 -8.06 15.04 2.17
N LEU A 94 -7.06 14.45 1.52
CA LEU A 94 -5.73 15.05 1.36
C LEU A 94 -5.80 16.38 0.61
N ALA A 95 -6.71 16.51 -0.35
CA ALA A 95 -6.93 17.74 -1.11
C ALA A 95 -7.25 18.95 -0.19
N SER A 96 -7.89 18.70 0.97
CA SER A 96 -8.21 19.74 1.96
C SER A 96 -6.98 20.31 2.69
N GLN A 97 -5.81 19.66 2.56
CA GLN A 97 -4.56 20.04 3.21
C GLN A 97 -3.71 20.99 2.34
N SER A 98 -4.30 21.64 1.33
CA SER A 98 -3.58 22.43 0.32
C SER A 98 -2.74 23.60 0.86
N ALA A 99 -3.07 24.10 2.05
CA ALA A 99 -2.40 25.21 2.71
C ALA A 99 -1.46 24.78 3.85
N THR A 100 -1.15 23.48 3.96
CA THR A 100 -0.31 22.95 5.04
C THR A 100 0.62 21.86 4.53
N SER A 101 1.80 21.75 5.14
CA SER A 101 2.68 20.61 4.89
C SER A 101 2.01 19.29 5.32
N PHE A 102 2.23 18.23 4.56
CA PHE A 102 1.71 16.90 4.84
C PHE A 102 2.70 15.84 4.41
N SER A 103 2.52 14.63 4.93
CA SER A 103 3.22 13.45 4.44
C SER A 103 2.28 12.27 4.41
N PHE A 104 2.54 11.29 3.55
CA PHE A 104 1.93 9.98 3.68
C PHE A 104 2.99 8.90 3.58
N ASP A 105 2.72 7.77 4.22
CA ASP A 105 3.51 6.56 4.07
C ASP A 105 2.65 5.34 3.79
N VAL A 106 3.20 4.40 3.04
CA VAL A 106 2.51 3.18 2.65
C VAL A 106 3.49 2.03 2.50
N TRP A 107 3.11 0.86 3.02
CA TRP A 107 3.76 -0.39 2.68
C TRP A 107 2.99 -1.05 1.55
N PHE A 108 3.67 -1.48 0.49
CA PHE A 108 3.02 -2.21 -0.59
C PHE A 108 3.89 -3.35 -1.13
N SER A 109 3.23 -4.35 -1.72
CA SER A 109 3.88 -5.45 -2.44
C SER A 109 3.13 -5.70 -3.74
N LEU A 110 3.87 -5.88 -4.82
CA LEU A 110 3.32 -6.09 -6.16
C LEU A 110 3.03 -7.57 -6.37
N LEU A 111 1.88 -7.89 -6.97
CA LEU A 111 1.63 -9.25 -7.43
C LEU A 111 2.15 -9.43 -8.86
N PRO A 112 2.60 -10.64 -9.24
CA PRO A 112 3.00 -10.92 -10.60
C PRO A 112 1.82 -10.69 -11.57
N ALA A 113 2.15 -10.29 -12.79
CA ALA A 113 1.17 -10.26 -13.88
C ALA A 113 0.65 -11.67 -14.17
N THR A 114 -0.62 -11.75 -14.56
CA THR A 114 -1.23 -12.99 -15.06
C THR A 114 -1.93 -12.71 -16.38
N ALA A 115 -2.41 -13.74 -17.06
CA ALA A 115 -3.23 -13.58 -18.27
C ALA A 115 -4.46 -12.68 -18.05
N GLU A 116 -4.95 -12.61 -16.82
CA GLU A 116 -6.13 -11.80 -16.46
C GLU A 116 -5.77 -10.44 -15.86
N ARG A 117 -4.58 -10.26 -15.29
CA ARG A 117 -4.25 -9.08 -14.46
C ARG A 117 -2.93 -8.45 -14.88
N CYS A 118 -2.96 -7.16 -15.14
CA CYS A 118 -1.75 -6.38 -15.40
C CYS A 118 -0.86 -6.30 -14.16
N TYR A 119 0.44 -6.15 -14.40
CA TYR A 119 1.38 -5.73 -13.37
C TYR A 119 1.05 -4.31 -12.89
N GLY A 120 1.44 -3.97 -11.65
CA GLY A 120 1.31 -2.62 -11.12
C GLY A 120 -0.13 -2.15 -10.86
N GLY A 121 -0.39 -0.88 -11.14
CA GLY A 121 -1.65 -0.18 -10.92
C GLY A 121 -1.53 1.02 -9.97
N VAL A 122 -2.63 1.75 -9.83
CA VAL A 122 -2.67 2.95 -8.98
C VAL A 122 -2.83 2.54 -7.52
N ILE A 123 -1.79 2.79 -6.72
CA ILE A 123 -1.79 2.54 -5.28
C ILE A 123 -2.58 3.64 -4.56
N TYR A 124 -2.45 4.90 -5.00
CA TYR A 124 -3.18 6.02 -4.44
C TYR A 124 -3.59 7.00 -5.53
N GLY A 125 -4.90 7.10 -5.75
CA GLY A 125 -5.50 7.95 -6.77
C GLY A 125 -6.35 9.05 -6.14
N LEU A 126 -6.26 10.24 -6.71
CA LEU A 126 -7.05 11.42 -6.37
C LEU A 126 -7.90 11.80 -7.59
N GLN A 127 -9.20 12.01 -7.43
CA GLN A 127 -10.08 12.33 -8.55
C GLN A 127 -11.29 13.17 -8.16
N SER A 128 -11.95 13.78 -9.16
CA SER A 128 -13.16 14.60 -8.98
C SER A 128 -14.45 13.79 -8.87
N ALA A 129 -14.42 12.50 -9.19
CA ALA A 129 -15.51 11.56 -8.98
C ALA A 129 -14.93 10.21 -8.54
N PRO A 130 -15.51 9.56 -7.52
CA PRO A 130 -15.01 8.28 -7.03
C PRO A 130 -15.44 7.13 -7.95
N ARG A 131 -14.70 6.02 -7.89
CA ARG A 131 -14.94 4.83 -8.73
C ARG A 131 -16.32 4.21 -8.52
N ASP A 132 -16.89 4.35 -7.34
CA ASP A 132 -18.21 3.81 -6.97
C ASP A 132 -19.37 4.66 -7.50
N CYS A 133 -19.09 5.73 -8.24
CA CYS A 133 -20.07 6.60 -8.85
C CYS A 133 -20.08 6.46 -10.39
N ARG A 134 -21.25 6.75 -11.01
CA ARG A 134 -21.43 6.67 -12.48
C ARG A 134 -20.66 7.73 -13.28
N PRO A 135 -20.56 9.00 -12.83
CA PRO A 135 -19.84 10.02 -13.59
C PRO A 135 -18.36 9.68 -13.73
N TRP A 136 -17.84 9.94 -14.92
CA TRP A 136 -16.40 9.89 -15.17
C TRP A 136 -15.71 11.06 -14.44
N PRO A 137 -14.55 10.83 -13.78
CA PRO A 137 -13.81 11.93 -13.17
C PRO A 137 -13.25 12.85 -14.26
N HIS A 138 -13.58 14.14 -14.18
CA HIS A 138 -13.04 15.14 -15.10
C HIS A 138 -11.59 15.47 -14.76
N TYR A 139 -11.29 15.57 -13.47
CA TYR A 139 -9.95 15.76 -12.94
C TYR A 139 -9.49 14.49 -12.23
N HIS A 140 -8.26 14.07 -12.49
CA HIS A 140 -7.68 12.90 -11.83
C HIS A 140 -6.16 12.95 -11.81
N GLN A 141 -5.59 12.50 -10.70
CA GLN A 141 -4.16 12.43 -10.43
C GLN A 141 -3.83 11.08 -9.81
N PRO A 142 -3.14 10.17 -10.53
CA PRO A 142 -2.55 9.00 -9.92
C PRO A 142 -1.31 9.43 -9.11
N VAL A 143 -1.53 9.79 -7.85
CA VAL A 143 -0.47 10.28 -6.96
C VAL A 143 0.61 9.23 -6.76
N VAL A 144 0.22 7.97 -6.59
CA VAL A 144 1.14 6.82 -6.56
C VAL A 144 0.67 5.76 -7.53
N VAL A 145 1.49 5.42 -8.51
CA VAL A 145 1.19 4.39 -9.52
C VAL A 145 2.46 3.63 -9.91
N VAL A 146 2.33 2.31 -10.03
CA VAL A 146 3.33 1.47 -10.69
C VAL A 146 2.80 1.16 -12.08
N ASN A 147 3.55 1.51 -13.13
CA ASN A 147 3.14 1.20 -14.49
C ASN A 147 3.29 -0.31 -14.80
N SER A 148 2.87 -0.74 -15.99
CA SER A 148 2.98 -2.17 -16.35
C SER A 148 4.41 -2.64 -16.62
N ALA A 149 5.36 -1.72 -16.84
CA ALA A 149 6.79 -1.99 -16.95
C ALA A 149 7.49 -2.13 -15.58
N GLY A 150 6.83 -1.74 -14.49
CA GLY A 150 7.40 -1.76 -13.14
C GLY A 150 8.04 -0.46 -12.69
N ASP A 151 7.79 0.65 -13.38
CA ASP A 151 8.23 1.97 -12.95
C ASP A 151 7.25 2.55 -11.93
N LEU A 152 7.79 2.97 -10.79
CA LEU A 152 7.07 3.69 -9.75
C LEU A 152 7.06 5.19 -10.09
N HIS A 153 5.86 5.75 -10.11
CA HIS A 153 5.63 7.19 -10.14
C HIS A 153 4.99 7.61 -8.82
N CYS A 154 5.51 8.69 -8.23
CA CYS A 154 5.00 9.24 -6.99
C CYS A 154 5.13 10.77 -7.04
N SER A 155 4.02 11.51 -7.13
CA SER A 155 4.06 12.98 -7.15
C SER A 155 2.69 13.63 -6.91
N VAL A 156 2.71 14.69 -6.10
CA VAL A 156 1.60 15.65 -5.89
C VAL A 156 1.75 16.93 -6.72
N LEU A 157 2.84 17.07 -7.46
CA LEU A 157 3.09 18.18 -8.41
C LEU A 157 2.52 17.84 -9.81
N ASP A 158 2.57 18.81 -10.74
CA ASP A 158 2.20 18.61 -12.15
C ASP A 158 3.07 17.55 -12.84
N ALA A 159 4.39 17.61 -12.59
CA ALA A 159 5.31 16.61 -13.08
C ALA A 159 5.04 15.25 -12.43
N LYS A 160 4.97 14.21 -13.26
CA LYS A 160 4.87 12.80 -12.83
C LYS A 160 6.19 12.08 -13.16
N PRO A 161 7.29 12.34 -12.43
CA PRO A 161 8.54 11.64 -12.66
C PRO A 161 8.43 10.15 -12.39
N VAL A 162 9.32 9.37 -12.99
CA VAL A 162 9.64 8.02 -12.50
C VAL A 162 10.59 8.20 -11.32
N VAL A 163 10.23 7.67 -10.15
CA VAL A 163 11.03 7.77 -8.92
C VAL A 163 11.79 6.47 -8.60
N ALA A 164 11.39 5.34 -9.19
CA ALA A 164 12.13 4.08 -9.17
C ALA A 164 11.69 3.21 -10.36
N THR A 165 12.59 2.36 -10.86
CA THR A 165 12.34 1.44 -11.97
C THR A 165 12.49 -0.01 -11.52
N ASP A 166 12.08 -0.95 -12.37
CA ASP A 166 12.35 -2.37 -12.20
C ASP A 166 11.86 -2.94 -10.85
N LEU A 167 10.74 -2.40 -10.34
CA LEU A 167 10.16 -2.95 -9.12
C LEU A 167 9.81 -4.42 -9.34
N LEU A 168 10.24 -5.26 -8.41
CA LEU A 168 10.01 -6.70 -8.38
C LEU A 168 8.66 -7.06 -7.73
N PRO A 169 7.96 -8.10 -8.26
CA PRO A 169 6.81 -8.69 -7.60
C PRO A 169 7.24 -9.38 -6.30
N SER A 170 6.27 -9.60 -5.41
CA SER A 170 6.45 -10.36 -4.17
C SER A 170 7.48 -9.77 -3.19
N ARG A 171 7.91 -8.52 -3.42
CA ARG A 171 8.77 -7.73 -2.53
C ARG A 171 7.96 -6.63 -1.88
N TRP A 172 8.18 -6.43 -0.59
CA TRP A 172 7.65 -5.27 0.11
C TRP A 172 8.50 -4.03 -0.14
N TYR A 173 7.81 -2.91 -0.36
CA TYR A 173 8.36 -1.58 -0.47
C TYR A 173 7.72 -0.69 0.59
N HIS A 174 8.52 0.16 1.22
CA HIS A 174 8.04 1.28 2.02
C HIS A 174 8.19 2.56 1.21
N LEU A 175 7.08 3.26 0.95
CA LEU A 175 7.09 4.53 0.24
C LEU A 175 6.66 5.64 1.18
N VAL A 176 7.39 6.75 1.17
CA VAL A 176 6.99 8.01 1.79
C VAL A 176 6.98 9.11 0.75
N LEU A 177 5.96 9.95 0.77
CA LEU A 177 5.98 11.26 0.13
C LEU A 177 5.79 12.34 1.20
N ASN A 178 6.70 13.30 1.20
CA ASN A 178 6.59 14.53 1.96
C ASN A 178 6.27 15.68 1.01
N TYR A 179 5.37 16.56 1.41
CA TYR A 179 5.20 17.87 0.79
C TYR A 179 5.30 18.95 1.86
N ASP A 180 6.31 19.81 1.73
CA ASP A 180 6.49 21.00 2.54
C ASP A 180 5.84 22.19 1.84
N HIS A 181 4.76 22.72 2.42
CA HIS A 181 4.02 23.84 1.86
C HIS A 181 4.81 25.16 1.94
N ASP A 182 5.57 25.39 3.00
CA ASP A 182 6.29 26.64 3.18
C ASP A 182 7.47 26.73 2.20
N LEU A 183 8.12 25.58 1.95
CA LEU A 183 9.23 25.46 0.99
C LEU A 183 8.78 25.14 -0.43
N GLN A 184 7.50 24.81 -0.64
CA GLN A 184 6.96 24.29 -1.91
C GLN A 184 7.83 23.14 -2.45
N ARG A 185 8.12 22.17 -1.58
CA ARG A 185 9.08 21.10 -1.85
C ARG A 185 8.45 19.74 -1.63
N GLN A 186 8.65 18.85 -2.60
CA GLN A 186 8.31 17.43 -2.49
C GLN A 186 9.58 16.61 -2.29
N ASP A 187 9.55 15.66 -1.37
CA ASP A 187 10.58 14.63 -1.22
C ASP A 187 9.93 13.25 -1.20
N VAL A 188 10.48 12.32 -1.98
CA VAL A 188 10.00 10.93 -2.07
C VAL A 188 11.09 10.01 -1.57
N TYR A 189 10.70 9.07 -0.71
CA TYR A 189 11.59 8.07 -0.13
C TYR A 189 11.07 6.67 -0.44
N LEU A 190 11.97 5.76 -0.79
CA LEU A 190 11.69 4.35 -0.98
C LEU A 190 12.61 3.53 -0.08
N ASP A 191 12.03 2.66 0.74
CA ASP A 191 12.73 1.80 1.70
C ASP A 191 13.66 2.57 2.66
N GLY A 192 13.26 3.79 3.03
CA GLY A 192 14.02 4.66 3.92
C GLY A 192 14.98 5.63 3.21
N GLU A 193 15.28 5.40 1.93
CA GLU A 193 16.24 6.17 1.15
C GLU A 193 15.55 7.26 0.31
N SER A 194 16.15 8.44 0.20
CA SER A 194 15.62 9.51 -0.66
C SER A 194 15.88 9.16 -2.13
N VAL A 195 14.80 8.98 -2.90
CA VAL A 195 14.87 8.60 -4.31
C VAL A 195 14.55 9.75 -5.25
N HIS A 196 13.84 10.77 -4.77
CA HIS A 196 13.49 11.94 -5.58
C HIS A 196 13.20 13.16 -4.72
N SER A 197 13.51 14.34 -5.24
CA SER A 197 13.22 15.64 -4.63
C SER A 197 12.94 16.65 -5.73
N ASP A 198 11.91 17.47 -5.56
CA ASP A 198 11.54 18.49 -6.52
C ASP A 198 10.91 19.70 -5.83
N ILE A 199 10.96 20.85 -6.49
CA ILE A 199 10.38 22.12 -6.02
C ILE A 199 9.22 22.48 -6.94
N GLY A 200 8.05 22.72 -6.36
CA GLY A 200 6.87 23.13 -7.10
C GLY A 200 5.65 23.23 -6.20
N ALA A 201 4.64 23.94 -6.71
CA ALA A 201 3.33 23.95 -6.09
C ALA A 201 2.61 22.62 -6.32
N LEU A 202 1.65 22.33 -5.44
CA LEU A 202 0.66 21.28 -5.68
C LEU A 202 0.01 21.46 -7.06
N HIS A 203 -0.34 20.33 -7.68
CA HIS A 203 -0.95 20.30 -9.00
C HIS A 203 -2.07 21.34 -9.15
N GLU A 204 -2.16 22.02 -10.30
CA GLU A 204 -3.06 23.18 -10.46
C GLU A 204 -4.54 22.86 -10.13
N GLU A 205 -4.98 21.64 -10.46
CA GLU A 205 -6.32 21.11 -10.22
C GLU A 205 -6.56 20.53 -8.83
N TRP A 206 -5.61 20.68 -7.88
CA TRP A 206 -5.65 20.03 -6.56
C TRP A 206 -6.97 20.24 -5.81
N GLY A 207 -7.54 21.45 -5.89
CA GLY A 207 -8.81 21.79 -5.25
C GLY A 207 -10.04 21.03 -5.78
N PHE A 208 -9.93 20.34 -6.92
CA PHE A 208 -11.00 19.53 -7.49
C PHE A 208 -10.86 18.03 -7.18
N LEU A 209 -9.76 17.61 -6.55
CA LEU A 209 -9.42 16.21 -6.32
C LEU A 209 -9.99 15.66 -4.99
N MET A 210 -11.29 15.84 -4.80
CA MET A 210 -11.97 15.61 -3.51
C MET A 210 -12.21 14.12 -3.18
N HIS A 211 -11.92 13.21 -4.10
CA HIS A 211 -12.13 11.77 -3.93
C HIS A 211 -10.82 11.00 -4.06
N GLU A 212 -10.22 10.74 -2.92
CA GLU A 212 -9.05 9.88 -2.79
C GLU A 212 -9.45 8.40 -2.61
N GLN A 213 -8.71 7.50 -3.25
CA GLN A 213 -8.91 6.05 -3.14
C GLN A 213 -7.57 5.33 -3.13
N VAL A 214 -7.45 4.33 -2.26
CA VAL A 214 -6.32 3.41 -2.21
C VAL A 214 -6.63 2.19 -3.09
N GLY A 215 -5.65 1.79 -3.89
CA GLY A 215 -5.68 0.62 -4.77
C GLY A 215 -6.46 0.80 -6.08
N THR A 216 -6.89 2.03 -6.39
CA THR A 216 -7.46 2.38 -7.69
C THR A 216 -7.31 3.88 -7.96
N GLY A 217 -7.31 4.24 -9.24
CA GLY A 217 -7.41 5.62 -9.69
C GLY A 217 -7.60 5.71 -11.20
N CYS A 218 -8.04 6.87 -11.67
CA CYS A 218 -8.13 7.16 -13.09
C CYS A 218 -6.77 7.61 -13.63
N VAL A 219 -6.42 7.14 -14.82
CA VAL A 219 -5.18 7.48 -15.50
C VAL A 219 -5.47 7.92 -16.93
N THR A 220 -4.67 8.88 -17.38
CA THR A 220 -4.51 9.23 -18.80
C THR A 220 -3.10 8.83 -19.19
N GLY A 221 -2.95 7.66 -19.81
CA GLY A 221 -1.68 7.03 -20.12
C GLY A 221 -0.81 7.86 -21.05
N GLY A 222 -1.38 8.63 -21.98
CA GLY A 222 -0.61 9.34 -23.00
C GLY A 222 0.39 8.37 -23.67
N ASP A 223 1.67 8.74 -23.72
CA ASP A 223 2.74 7.86 -24.23
C ASP A 223 3.27 6.83 -23.20
N ARG A 224 2.76 6.86 -21.96
CA ARG A 224 3.18 6.01 -20.84
C ARG A 224 2.34 4.75 -20.74
N GLU A 225 2.92 3.71 -20.14
CA GLU A 225 2.35 2.36 -20.08
C GLU A 225 1.45 2.16 -18.84
N PHE A 226 0.36 2.93 -18.76
CA PHE A 226 -0.58 2.89 -17.64
C PHE A 226 -1.96 2.32 -18.03
N PRO A 227 -2.19 1.00 -18.10
CA PRO A 227 -1.25 -0.12 -18.15
C PRO A 227 -0.66 -0.37 -19.54
N TYR A 228 -1.08 0.37 -20.56
CA TYR A 228 -0.51 0.35 -21.90
C TYR A 228 -0.60 1.74 -22.50
N ARG A 229 0.19 2.02 -23.53
CA ARG A 229 0.24 3.34 -24.16
C ARG A 229 -1.13 3.74 -24.70
N GLY A 230 -1.50 4.99 -24.47
CA GLY A 230 -2.78 5.56 -24.87
C GLY A 230 -3.99 5.12 -24.02
N TYR A 231 -3.79 4.32 -22.96
CA TYR A 231 -4.91 3.93 -22.10
C TYR A 231 -5.53 5.13 -21.40
N LEU A 232 -6.85 5.20 -21.43
CA LEU A 232 -7.64 6.14 -20.64
C LEU A 232 -8.68 5.35 -19.88
N GLY A 233 -8.61 5.40 -18.55
CA GLY A 233 -9.28 4.39 -17.77
C GLY A 233 -8.98 4.47 -16.30
N TRP A 234 -9.83 3.84 -15.53
CA TRP A 234 -9.46 3.40 -14.19
C TRP A 234 -8.42 2.29 -14.26
N TYR A 235 -7.38 2.38 -13.44
CA TYR A 235 -6.31 1.40 -13.36
C TYR A 235 -6.17 0.91 -11.92
N GLY A 236 -6.76 -0.26 -11.64
CA GLY A 236 -6.75 -0.88 -10.32
C GLY A 236 -5.41 -1.53 -10.01
N PHE A 237 -4.98 -1.41 -8.75
CA PHE A 237 -3.76 -2.01 -8.22
C PHE A 237 -3.86 -3.52 -8.14
N ASN A 238 -2.83 -4.22 -8.61
CA ASN A 238 -2.66 -5.66 -8.43
C ASN A 238 -1.54 -5.91 -7.43
N GLY A 239 -1.90 -6.00 -6.15
CA GLY A 239 -0.92 -6.01 -5.06
C GLY A 239 -1.54 -6.04 -3.67
N ILE A 240 -0.68 -5.98 -2.67
CA ILE A 240 -1.04 -5.92 -1.26
C ILE A 240 -0.62 -4.55 -0.71
N VAL A 241 -1.47 -3.93 0.10
CA VAL A 241 -1.13 -2.70 0.85
C VAL A 241 -1.27 -2.96 2.35
N ASP A 242 -0.33 -2.40 3.11
CA ASP A 242 -0.36 -2.34 4.57
C ASP A 242 -0.02 -0.92 5.06
N GLU A 243 -0.49 -0.57 6.26
CA GLU A 243 -0.19 0.65 7.02
C GLU A 243 -0.18 1.95 6.18
N PHE A 244 -1.16 2.15 5.30
CA PHE A 244 -1.31 3.44 4.61
C PHE A 244 -1.77 4.50 5.60
N ARG A 245 -0.92 5.51 5.82
CA ARG A 245 -1.07 6.55 6.84
C ARG A 245 -0.79 7.93 6.26
N VAL A 246 -1.46 8.94 6.79
CA VAL A 246 -1.23 10.35 6.48
C VAL A 246 -0.89 11.09 7.77
N TRP A 247 0.16 11.89 7.71
CA TRP A 247 0.75 12.62 8.82
C TRP A 247 0.59 14.13 8.61
N GLY A 248 0.41 14.86 9.71
CA GLY A 248 0.48 16.31 9.72
C GLY A 248 1.92 16.78 9.66
N GLY A 249 2.26 17.58 8.64
CA GLY A 249 3.61 18.10 8.42
C GLY A 249 4.52 17.17 7.62
N ALA A 250 5.71 17.68 7.29
CA ALA A 250 6.78 16.90 6.67
C ALA A 250 7.46 15.97 7.70
N LEU A 251 7.73 14.72 7.31
CA LEU A 251 8.51 13.78 8.12
C LEU A 251 10.01 14.07 7.97
N SER A 252 10.77 13.97 9.06
CA SER A 252 12.23 14.06 8.99
C SER A 252 12.83 12.77 8.44
N GLY A 253 14.08 12.80 7.96
CA GLY A 253 14.77 11.58 7.51
C GLY A 253 14.83 10.47 8.58
N ASN A 254 14.93 10.85 9.86
CA ASN A 254 14.88 9.88 10.98
C ASN A 254 13.48 9.27 11.14
N ASP A 255 12.43 10.07 11.01
CA ASP A 255 11.05 9.58 11.04
C ASP A 255 10.81 8.57 9.89
N VAL A 256 11.30 8.91 8.68
CA VAL A 256 11.22 8.04 7.50
C VAL A 256 11.96 6.73 7.73
N ALA A 257 13.20 6.78 8.20
CA ALA A 257 14.01 5.59 8.49
C ALA A 257 13.35 4.70 9.56
N GLU A 258 12.74 5.30 10.60
CA GLU A 258 12.01 4.56 11.61
C GLU A 258 10.77 3.85 11.02
N LEU A 259 10.00 4.53 10.17
CA LEU A 259 8.85 3.92 9.50
C LEU A 259 9.26 2.80 8.53
N ALA A 260 10.39 2.95 7.83
CA ALA A 260 10.92 1.99 6.87
C ALA A 260 11.37 0.67 7.53
N VAL A 261 11.71 0.67 8.81
CA VAL A 261 11.96 -0.59 9.57
C VAL A 261 10.72 -1.09 10.30
N GLY A 262 9.55 -0.48 10.06
CA GLY A 262 8.29 -0.86 10.69
C GLY A 262 8.08 -0.30 12.09
N GLY A 263 8.83 0.74 12.46
CA GLY A 263 8.69 1.48 13.70
C GLY A 263 7.40 2.31 13.77
N ARG A 264 7.26 3.10 14.84
CA ARG A 264 6.05 3.88 15.11
C ARG A 264 6.42 5.26 15.62
N LEU A 265 5.95 6.28 14.92
CA LEU A 265 6.14 7.66 15.35
C LEU A 265 5.14 8.00 16.46
N SER A 266 5.64 8.30 17.66
CA SER A 266 4.80 8.73 18.79
C SER A 266 4.55 10.23 18.84
N ASN A 267 5.43 11.02 18.21
CA ASN A 267 5.48 12.47 18.33
C ASN A 267 4.97 13.19 17.09
N LYS A 268 4.35 12.46 16.15
CA LYS A 268 3.77 13.02 14.92
C LYS A 268 2.26 12.87 14.94
N GLU A 269 1.58 13.89 14.42
CA GLU A 269 0.13 13.88 14.32
C GLU A 269 -0.29 12.96 13.17
N LEU A 270 -0.80 11.76 13.50
CA LEU A 270 -1.45 10.89 12.53
C LEU A 270 -2.85 11.43 12.21
N ARG A 271 -3.09 11.83 10.97
CA ARG A 271 -4.35 12.45 10.52
C ARG A 271 -5.27 11.49 9.79
N GLY A 272 -4.70 10.61 8.98
CA GLY A 272 -5.44 9.67 8.15
C GLY A 272 -4.86 8.27 8.22
N SER A 273 -5.71 7.25 8.14
CA SER A 273 -5.25 5.86 8.03
C SER A 273 -6.27 4.98 7.33
N VAL A 274 -5.81 4.01 6.53
CA VAL A 274 -6.68 2.97 5.97
C VAL A 274 -7.13 1.96 7.04
N LYS A 275 -6.40 1.89 8.16
CA LYS A 275 -6.68 1.03 9.31
C LYS A 275 -7.07 1.88 10.52
N LEU A 276 -8.30 1.69 10.99
CA LEU A 276 -8.78 2.33 12.21
C LEU A 276 -8.31 1.54 13.46
N PRO A 277 -7.66 2.19 14.44
CA PRO A 277 -7.30 1.54 15.70
C PRO A 277 -8.55 1.11 16.48
N GLY A 278 -8.61 -0.18 16.89
CA GLY A 278 -9.59 -0.65 17.87
C GLY A 278 -11.01 -0.95 17.36
N THR A 279 -11.33 -0.68 16.09
CA THR A 279 -12.63 -1.03 15.50
C THR A 279 -12.63 -2.45 14.92
N ARG A 280 -13.60 -3.27 15.33
CA ARG A 280 -14.01 -4.45 14.54
C ARG A 280 -14.54 -3.92 13.20
N THR A 281 -13.90 -4.32 12.11
CA THR A 281 -14.12 -3.89 10.73
C THR A 281 -15.60 -3.86 10.35
N ASP A 282 -16.21 -2.66 10.36
CA ASP A 282 -17.41 -2.41 9.57
C ASP A 282 -16.94 -2.19 8.13
N ASN A 283 -17.23 -3.12 7.23
CA ASN A 283 -16.63 -3.17 5.88
C ASN A 283 -17.14 -2.05 4.92
N ARG A 284 -17.65 -0.92 5.43
CA ARG A 284 -18.28 0.12 4.61
C ARG A 284 -17.29 1.03 3.89
N TRP A 285 -16.04 1.12 4.36
CA TRP A 285 -15.01 1.99 3.77
C TRP A 285 -13.99 1.24 2.90
N VAL A 286 -14.15 -0.08 2.76
CA VAL A 286 -13.30 -0.90 1.91
C VAL A 286 -14.13 -1.84 1.05
N ASN A 287 -13.78 -1.95 -0.23
CA ASN A 287 -14.21 -2.99 -1.14
C ASN A 287 -12.97 -3.80 -1.55
N VAL A 288 -12.34 -4.48 -0.60
CA VAL A 288 -11.04 -5.16 -0.80
C VAL A 288 -11.00 -6.44 0.02
N GLN A 289 -10.24 -7.43 -0.47
CA GLN A 289 -10.03 -8.66 0.29
C GLN A 289 -9.06 -8.39 1.43
N ILE A 290 -9.47 -8.73 2.65
CA ILE A 290 -8.61 -8.65 3.83
C ILE A 290 -7.82 -9.97 3.92
N VAL A 291 -6.49 -9.88 3.97
CA VAL A 291 -5.59 -11.04 4.00
C VAL A 291 -4.64 -11.00 5.19
N SER A 292 -4.26 -12.17 5.69
CA SER A 292 -3.16 -12.30 6.65
C SER A 292 -1.87 -12.42 5.86
N CYS A 293 -0.92 -11.50 6.02
CA CYS A 293 0.38 -11.58 5.36
C CYS A 293 1.50 -11.19 6.31
N SER A 294 2.70 -11.68 6.02
CA SER A 294 3.92 -11.32 6.73
C SER A 294 4.33 -9.88 6.47
N ARG A 295 4.56 -9.13 7.54
CA ARG A 295 4.84 -7.70 7.48
C ARG A 295 6.34 -7.43 7.29
N PRO A 296 6.74 -6.32 6.67
CA PRO A 296 8.14 -5.89 6.62
C PRO A 296 8.76 -5.61 8.00
N SER A 297 7.95 -5.15 8.96
CA SER A 297 8.34 -5.01 10.36
C SER A 297 8.73 -6.32 11.04
N GLU A 298 8.35 -7.48 10.47
CA GLU A 298 8.76 -8.80 10.93
C GLU A 298 10.15 -9.20 10.41
N ALA A 299 10.62 -8.61 9.30
CA ALA A 299 11.96 -8.87 8.75
C ALA A 299 13.06 -8.12 9.53
N ALA A 300 12.85 -6.84 9.87
CA ALA A 300 13.84 -6.00 10.56
C ALA A 300 14.17 -6.48 11.99
N GLN A 301 13.24 -7.15 12.68
CA GLN A 301 13.47 -7.66 14.04
C GLN A 301 14.29 -8.95 14.11
N VAL A 302 14.54 -9.60 12.97
CA VAL A 302 15.37 -10.81 12.89
C VAL A 302 16.85 -10.46 12.80
N GLU A 303 17.22 -9.38 12.10
CA GLU A 303 18.61 -8.93 11.98
C GLU A 303 19.21 -8.46 13.32
N PHE A 304 18.40 -7.83 14.18
CA PHE A 304 18.84 -7.41 15.52
C PHE A 304 19.10 -8.57 16.50
N LYS A 305 18.69 -9.81 16.17
CA LYS A 305 18.94 -11.00 16.99
C LYS A 305 20.02 -11.92 16.42
N ALA A 306 20.56 -11.60 15.24
CA ALA A 306 21.63 -12.35 14.59
C ALA A 306 23.04 -11.78 14.87
N LYS A 307 23.17 -10.83 15.80
CA LYS A 307 24.44 -10.37 16.37
C LYS A 307 24.58 -10.78 17.83
#